data_AF-A0A2V9A7P8-F1
#
_entry.id   AF-A0A2V9A7P8-F1
#
_cell.length_a   1.000
_cell.length_b   1.000
_cell.length_c   1.000
_cell.angle_alpha   90.00
_cell.angle_beta   90.00
_cell.angle_gamma   90.00
#
_symmetry.space_group_name_H-M   'P 1'
#
loop_
_entity.id
_entity.type
_entity.pdbx_description
1 polymer ?
#
loop_
_entity_poly.entity_id
_entity_poly.type
_entity_poly.pdbx_seq_one_letter_code
_entity_poly.pdbx_strand_id
1 'polypeptide(L)'
;MTTFWGVDSAQPANSMVQNQTLFDFITEQCGQPPAFWGRYIGGRFALTAVEEKFLHDRGCRILVVYNGTRNSPRSVQGGFAEGANDANKAIAAAQTLGIPGGVWIYADVESGWTPTPEWFAGWSDTMLNSQFGGAGGIYGNPHKTNAANFNVPYCNAFNGDPNMRGTDQVAAYIFSSEPEPGCTTAAQAPAFAPDMPPCNPNTVIWQYAENCFGGRVDEDLANDAGFRSMW
;
A
#
# COMPACT_ATOMS: atom_id res chain seq x y z
N MET A 1 -2.20 19.87 8.15
CA MET A 1 -1.79 18.76 7.27
C MET A 1 -2.97 18.48 6.37
N THR A 2 -2.76 18.45 5.06
CA THR A 2 -3.83 18.07 4.13
C THR A 2 -3.93 16.56 4.12
N THR A 3 -5.17 16.05 4.12
CA THR A 3 -5.44 14.61 4.02
C THR A 3 -6.22 14.36 2.74
N PHE A 4 -5.80 13.34 2.00
CA PHE A 4 -6.44 12.90 0.77
C PHE A 4 -7.23 11.63 1.08
N TRP A 5 -8.49 11.60 0.67
CA TRP A 5 -9.34 10.41 0.78
C TRP A 5 -9.25 9.58 -0.49
N GLY A 6 -9.12 8.28 -0.32
CA GLY A 6 -9.05 7.30 -1.39
C GLY A 6 -9.63 5.96 -0.95
N VAL A 7 -9.49 4.98 -1.83
CA VAL A 7 -9.92 3.61 -1.58
C VAL A 7 -8.90 2.65 -2.16
N ASP A 8 -8.91 1.39 -1.76
CA ASP A 8 -8.23 0.31 -2.48
C ASP A 8 -9.19 -0.86 -2.75
N SER A 9 -8.84 -1.70 -3.71
CA SER A 9 -9.70 -2.84 -4.06
C SER A 9 -8.95 -3.96 -4.77
N ALA A 10 -9.42 -5.19 -4.61
CA ALA A 10 -9.08 -6.30 -5.49
C ALA A 10 -9.83 -6.23 -6.83
N GLN A 11 -11.09 -5.82 -6.83
CA GLN A 11 -11.90 -5.69 -8.04
C GLN A 11 -11.44 -4.46 -8.86
N PRO A 12 -11.28 -4.55 -10.20
CA PRO A 12 -10.87 -3.41 -11.01
C PRO A 12 -11.84 -2.23 -10.94
N ALA A 13 -11.33 -1.00 -10.83
CA ALA A 13 -12.12 0.23 -10.72
C ALA A 13 -13.02 0.48 -11.95
N ASN A 14 -12.60 0.00 -13.12
CA ASN A 14 -13.34 0.10 -14.38
C ASN A 14 -14.34 -1.06 -14.61
N SER A 15 -14.43 -2.02 -13.70
CA SER A 15 -15.38 -3.14 -13.81
C SER A 15 -16.80 -2.72 -13.46
N MET A 16 -17.81 -3.43 -13.98
CA MET A 16 -19.21 -3.06 -13.79
C MET A 16 -19.78 -3.56 -12.47
N VAL A 17 -20.46 -2.67 -11.75
CA VAL A 17 -21.27 -2.92 -10.55
C VAL A 17 -22.58 -2.17 -10.68
N GLN A 18 -23.71 -2.89 -10.58
CA GLN A 18 -25.05 -2.28 -10.62
C GLN A 18 -25.28 -1.31 -11.80
N ASN A 19 -24.84 -1.71 -13.00
CA ASN A 19 -24.94 -0.94 -14.26
C ASN A 19 -24.08 0.33 -14.38
N GLN A 20 -23.12 0.55 -13.48
CA GLN A 20 -22.08 1.58 -13.61
C GLN A 20 -20.70 0.99 -13.32
N THR A 21 -19.62 1.76 -13.50
CA THR A 21 -18.29 1.28 -13.10
C THR A 21 -18.16 1.25 -11.59
N LEU A 22 -17.26 0.43 -11.04
CA LEU A 22 -16.98 0.43 -9.61
C LEU A 22 -16.55 1.82 -9.13
N PHE A 23 -15.75 2.54 -9.91
CA PHE A 23 -15.36 3.92 -9.60
C PHE A 23 -16.57 4.85 -9.46
N ASP A 24 -17.48 4.82 -10.42
CA ASP A 24 -18.66 5.68 -10.42
C ASP A 24 -19.60 5.30 -9.27
N PHE A 25 -19.76 4.00 -8.99
CA PHE A 25 -20.50 3.49 -7.84
C PHE A 25 -19.94 4.02 -6.51
N ILE A 26 -18.63 3.93 -6.29
CA ILE A 26 -18.01 4.44 -5.06
C ILE A 26 -18.12 5.97 -4.96
N THR A 27 -17.95 6.67 -6.07
CA THR A 27 -18.14 8.13 -6.14
C THR A 27 -19.54 8.53 -5.68
N GLU A 28 -20.57 7.81 -6.13
CA GLU A 28 -21.96 8.03 -5.71
C GLU A 28 -22.18 7.71 -4.23
N GLN A 29 -21.70 6.56 -3.76
CA GLN A 29 -21.90 6.14 -2.37
C GLN A 29 -21.16 7.04 -1.35
N CYS A 30 -19.97 7.52 -1.71
CA CYS A 30 -19.12 8.31 -0.81
C CYS A 30 -19.31 9.83 -0.96
N GLY A 31 -20.08 10.26 -1.97
CA GLY A 31 -20.41 11.67 -2.22
C GLY A 31 -19.31 12.48 -2.92
N GLN A 32 -18.16 11.88 -3.23
CA GLN A 32 -17.08 12.50 -4.01
C GLN A 32 -16.19 11.45 -4.68
N PRO A 33 -15.49 11.77 -5.78
CA PRO A 33 -14.55 10.84 -6.40
C PRO A 33 -13.31 10.62 -5.50
N PRO A 34 -12.77 9.39 -5.43
CA PRO A 34 -11.52 9.11 -4.73
C PRO A 34 -10.35 9.90 -5.32
N ALA A 35 -9.52 10.52 -4.47
CA ALA A 35 -8.31 11.21 -4.92
C ALA A 35 -7.24 10.21 -5.39
N PHE A 36 -7.25 9.00 -4.83
CA PHE A 36 -6.42 7.88 -5.23
C PHE A 36 -7.16 6.55 -5.12
N TRP A 37 -6.63 5.55 -5.83
CA TRP A 37 -7.11 4.17 -5.82
C TRP A 37 -5.94 3.19 -5.64
N GLY A 38 -5.93 2.41 -4.56
CA GLY A 38 -4.96 1.35 -4.32
C GLY A 38 -5.21 0.13 -5.21
N ARG A 39 -4.20 -0.23 -6.00
CA ARG A 39 -4.29 -1.35 -6.96
C ARG A 39 -3.06 -2.24 -6.91
N TYR A 40 -3.35 -3.53 -7.03
CA TYR A 40 -2.31 -4.55 -7.02
C TYR A 40 -1.53 -4.57 -8.32
N ILE A 41 -0.22 -4.80 -8.23
CA ILE A 41 0.65 -5.14 -9.35
C ILE A 41 1.30 -6.51 -9.12
N GLY A 42 1.58 -7.20 -10.22
CA GLY A 42 1.99 -8.60 -10.15
C GLY A 42 0.88 -9.50 -9.62
N GLY A 43 1.09 -10.83 -9.69
CA GLY A 43 0.20 -11.79 -9.04
C GLY A 43 -1.26 -11.75 -9.52
N ARG A 44 -2.19 -11.81 -8.56
CA ARG A 44 -3.64 -11.83 -8.79
C ARG A 44 -4.20 -10.42 -8.68
N PHE A 45 -5.30 -10.16 -9.38
CA PHE A 45 -5.98 -8.85 -9.36
C PHE A 45 -5.13 -7.69 -9.90
N ALA A 46 -4.08 -8.01 -10.66
CA ALA A 46 -3.13 -7.06 -11.20
C ALA A 46 -3.82 -5.98 -12.05
N LEU A 47 -3.40 -4.74 -11.82
CA LEU A 47 -3.73 -3.57 -12.62
C LEU A 47 -3.45 -3.84 -14.11
N THR A 48 -4.34 -3.34 -14.96
CA THR A 48 -4.17 -3.42 -16.42
C THR A 48 -3.96 -2.02 -16.99
N ALA A 49 -3.33 -1.91 -18.17
CA ALA A 49 -3.17 -0.62 -18.86
C ALA A 49 -4.52 0.06 -19.19
N VAL A 50 -5.60 -0.71 -19.36
CA VAL A 50 -6.94 -0.14 -19.57
C VAL A 50 -7.50 0.46 -18.29
N GLU A 51 -7.28 -0.20 -17.16
CA GLU A 51 -7.71 0.29 -15.84
C GLU A 51 -6.87 1.49 -15.40
N GLU A 52 -5.56 1.45 -15.61
CA GLU A 52 -4.65 2.56 -15.31
C GLU A 52 -5.10 3.84 -16.03
N LYS A 53 -5.23 3.79 -17.35
CA LYS A 53 -5.72 4.91 -18.14
C LYS A 53 -7.07 5.41 -17.65
N PHE A 54 -7.98 4.50 -17.30
CA PHE A 54 -9.30 4.85 -16.79
C PHE A 54 -9.25 5.66 -15.48
N LEU A 55 -8.33 5.32 -14.57
CA LEU A 55 -8.13 6.03 -13.29
C LEU A 55 -7.48 7.40 -13.52
N HIS A 56 -6.42 7.49 -14.34
CA HIS A 56 -5.77 8.78 -14.62
C HIS A 56 -6.66 9.74 -15.39
N ASP A 57 -7.49 9.26 -16.32
CA ASP A 57 -8.48 10.09 -17.04
C ASP A 57 -9.51 10.73 -16.08
N ARG A 58 -9.65 10.21 -14.85
CA ARG A 58 -10.51 10.74 -13.78
C ARG A 58 -9.77 11.59 -12.75
N GLY A 59 -8.47 11.85 -12.97
CA GLY A 59 -7.64 12.58 -12.02
C GLY A 59 -7.37 11.80 -10.72
N CYS A 60 -7.55 10.48 -10.74
CA CYS A 60 -7.31 9.61 -9.60
C CYS A 60 -5.89 9.04 -9.67
N ARG A 61 -5.10 9.22 -8.60
CA ARG A 61 -3.76 8.61 -8.51
C ARG A 61 -3.86 7.12 -8.23
N ILE A 62 -2.81 6.37 -8.55
CA ILE A 62 -2.74 4.94 -8.29
C ILE A 62 -1.77 4.68 -7.15
N LEU A 63 -2.27 4.18 -6.03
CA LEU A 63 -1.44 3.62 -4.96
C LEU A 63 -1.02 2.21 -5.37
N VAL A 64 0.28 2.04 -5.60
CA VAL A 64 0.83 0.81 -6.18
C VAL A 64 1.19 -0.18 -5.08
N VAL A 65 0.45 -1.29 -5.01
CA VAL A 65 0.66 -2.36 -4.03
C VAL A 65 1.14 -3.62 -4.73
N TYR A 66 2.23 -4.22 -4.28
CA TYR A 66 2.69 -5.51 -4.80
C TYR A 66 2.13 -6.64 -3.94
N ASN A 67 1.13 -7.37 -4.46
CA ASN A 67 0.63 -8.61 -3.83
C ASN A 67 1.42 -9.83 -4.34
N GLY A 68 2.70 -9.88 -4.01
CA GLY A 68 3.62 -10.95 -4.43
C GLY A 68 3.30 -12.37 -3.95
N THR A 69 2.11 -12.64 -3.42
CA THR A 69 1.80 -13.92 -2.80
C THR A 69 1.87 -15.08 -3.78
N ARG A 70 2.74 -16.03 -3.46
CA ARG A 70 2.70 -17.39 -3.98
C ARG A 70 1.51 -18.16 -3.40
N ASN A 71 0.28 -17.65 -3.38
CA ASN A 71 -0.86 -18.31 -2.72
C ASN A 71 -0.47 -18.93 -1.34
N SER A 72 0.40 -18.26 -0.57
CA SER A 72 1.04 -18.86 0.61
C SER A 72 1.56 -17.79 1.58
N PRO A 73 1.34 -17.95 2.90
CA PRO A 73 1.93 -17.11 3.95
C PRO A 73 3.47 -17.05 3.94
N ARG A 74 4.12 -17.88 3.13
CA ARG A 74 5.58 -17.91 2.92
C ARG A 74 6.11 -16.77 2.07
N SER A 75 5.24 -15.93 1.51
CA SER A 75 5.64 -14.89 0.54
C SER A 75 6.35 -13.68 1.16
N VAL A 76 6.41 -13.63 2.49
CA VAL A 76 7.23 -12.67 3.26
C VAL A 76 8.16 -13.38 4.25
N GLN A 77 8.28 -14.70 4.16
CA GLN A 77 9.16 -15.49 5.02
C GLN A 77 10.53 -15.66 4.35
N GLY A 78 11.55 -15.96 5.15
CA GLY A 78 12.92 -16.18 4.67
C GLY A 78 13.88 -15.13 5.22
N GLY A 79 14.97 -14.89 4.53
CA GLY A 79 15.96 -13.88 4.87
C GLY A 79 16.01 -12.75 3.87
N PHE A 80 17.15 -12.07 3.85
CA PHE A 80 17.43 -10.94 2.98
C PHE A 80 17.27 -11.26 1.49
N ALA A 81 17.75 -12.44 1.06
CA ALA A 81 17.68 -12.85 -0.33
C ALA A 81 16.23 -13.03 -0.82
N GLU A 82 15.34 -13.53 0.03
CA GLU A 82 13.92 -13.66 -0.26
C GLU A 82 13.25 -12.29 -0.41
N GLY A 83 13.50 -11.36 0.53
CA GLY A 83 12.99 -9.98 0.45
C GLY A 83 13.45 -9.26 -0.82
N ALA A 84 14.75 -9.39 -1.14
CA ALA A 84 15.31 -8.84 -2.37
C ALA A 84 14.69 -9.45 -3.63
N ASN A 85 14.43 -10.76 -3.64
CA ASN A 85 13.80 -11.44 -4.75
C ASN A 85 12.33 -10.98 -4.95
N ASP A 86 11.59 -10.75 -3.86
CA ASP A 86 10.22 -10.24 -3.97
C ASP A 86 10.19 -8.78 -4.45
N ALA A 87 11.11 -7.93 -3.97
CA ALA A 87 11.29 -6.57 -4.50
C ALA A 87 11.63 -6.58 -6.00
N ASN A 88 12.53 -7.45 -6.45
CA ASN A 88 12.85 -7.57 -7.89
C ASN A 88 11.64 -7.96 -8.75
N LYS A 89 10.75 -8.83 -8.25
CA LYS A 89 9.51 -9.15 -8.96
C LYS A 89 8.55 -7.97 -9.00
N ALA A 90 8.45 -7.20 -7.91
CA ALA A 90 7.64 -5.98 -7.85
C ALA A 90 8.14 -4.94 -8.86
N ILE A 91 9.47 -4.72 -8.91
CA ILE A 91 10.14 -3.86 -9.88
C ILE A 91 9.84 -4.31 -11.32
N ALA A 92 9.96 -5.60 -11.61
CA ALA A 92 9.67 -6.14 -12.95
C ALA A 92 8.19 -5.97 -13.34
N ALA A 93 7.26 -6.18 -12.41
CA ALA A 93 5.83 -5.96 -12.64
C ALA A 93 5.53 -4.48 -12.92
N ALA A 94 6.11 -3.58 -12.13
CA ALA A 94 5.98 -2.14 -12.31
C ALA A 94 6.56 -1.66 -13.66
N GLN A 95 7.73 -2.15 -14.05
CA GLN A 95 8.33 -1.87 -15.35
C GLN A 95 7.46 -2.35 -16.51
N THR A 96 6.86 -3.53 -16.39
CA THR A 96 5.96 -4.08 -17.42
C THR A 96 4.71 -3.22 -17.60
N LEU A 97 4.21 -2.61 -16.53
CA LEU A 97 3.08 -1.68 -16.57
C LEU A 97 3.46 -0.26 -16.97
N GLY A 98 4.76 0.05 -17.09
CA GLY A 98 5.24 1.39 -17.44
C GLY A 98 5.15 2.40 -16.30
N ILE A 99 5.15 1.93 -15.04
CA ILE A 99 5.11 2.82 -13.87
C ILE A 99 6.34 3.76 -13.90
N PRO A 100 6.15 5.09 -13.76
CA PRO A 100 7.24 6.03 -13.75
C PRO A 100 8.22 5.83 -12.58
N GLY A 101 9.48 6.21 -12.80
CA GLY A 101 10.45 6.30 -11.71
C GLY A 101 9.99 7.30 -10.63
N GLY A 102 10.39 7.05 -9.38
CA GLY A 102 9.98 7.84 -8.22
C GLY A 102 8.59 7.52 -7.66
N VAL A 103 7.82 6.62 -8.26
CA VAL A 103 6.60 6.08 -7.62
C VAL A 103 6.99 5.03 -6.57
N TRP A 104 6.37 5.07 -5.38
CA TRP A 104 6.59 4.05 -4.34
C TRP A 104 5.79 2.79 -4.67
N ILE A 105 6.40 1.63 -4.40
CA ILE A 105 5.72 0.34 -4.45
C ILE A 105 5.63 -0.18 -3.02
N TYR A 106 4.42 -0.51 -2.58
CA TYR A 106 4.15 -1.01 -1.24
C TYR A 106 4.07 -2.53 -1.27
N ALA A 107 4.91 -3.23 -0.49
CA ALA A 107 4.72 -4.66 -0.29
C ALA A 107 3.47 -4.90 0.57
N ASP A 108 2.60 -5.80 0.10
CA ASP A 108 1.49 -6.32 0.90
C ASP A 108 2.01 -7.27 1.98
N VAL A 109 1.77 -6.98 3.26
CA VAL A 109 2.13 -7.85 4.39
C VAL A 109 0.91 -8.05 5.30
N GLU A 110 0.09 -9.06 5.00
CA GLU A 110 -1.13 -9.33 5.76
C GLU A 110 -0.86 -9.72 7.23
N SER A 111 -1.83 -9.44 8.10
CA SER A 111 -1.74 -9.61 9.57
C SER A 111 -1.40 -11.05 10.02
N GLY A 112 -1.82 -12.06 9.26
CA GLY A 112 -1.54 -13.47 9.54
C GLY A 112 -0.15 -13.95 9.11
N TRP A 113 0.64 -13.12 8.42
CA TRP A 113 1.94 -13.51 7.91
C TRP A 113 3.05 -13.22 8.93
N THR A 114 4.20 -13.88 8.76
CA THR A 114 5.31 -13.84 9.73
C THR A 114 6.61 -13.38 9.03
N PRO A 115 6.72 -12.10 8.67
CA PRO A 115 7.94 -11.56 8.08
C PRO A 115 9.11 -11.60 9.06
N THR A 116 10.32 -11.69 8.52
CA THR A 116 11.56 -11.59 9.29
C THR A 116 12.17 -10.18 9.16
N PRO A 117 12.99 -9.74 10.13
CA PRO A 117 13.75 -8.50 9.98
C PRO A 117 14.58 -8.47 8.69
N GLU A 118 15.21 -9.60 8.35
CA GLU A 118 16.07 -9.71 7.19
C GLU A 118 15.28 -9.57 5.88
N TRP A 119 14.05 -10.09 5.81
CA TRP A 119 13.18 -9.91 4.65
C TRP A 119 12.85 -8.44 4.41
N PHE A 120 12.51 -7.68 5.48
CA PHE A 120 12.24 -6.24 5.37
C PHE A 120 13.46 -5.45 4.88
N ALA A 121 14.65 -5.76 5.39
CA ALA A 121 15.89 -5.15 4.93
C ALA A 121 16.17 -5.49 3.46
N GLY A 122 16.01 -6.76 3.05
CA GLY A 122 16.21 -7.19 1.67
C GLY A 122 15.27 -6.51 0.67
N TRP A 123 13.99 -6.37 1.04
CA TRP A 123 13.02 -5.60 0.27
C TRP A 123 13.46 -4.13 0.13
N SER A 124 13.74 -3.49 1.27
CA SER A 124 14.04 -2.06 1.37
C SER A 124 15.31 -1.66 0.61
N ASP A 125 16.39 -2.42 0.78
CA ASP A 125 17.64 -2.21 0.07
C ASP A 125 17.48 -2.36 -1.44
N THR A 126 16.73 -3.36 -1.88
CA THR A 126 16.51 -3.60 -3.31
C THR A 126 15.68 -2.49 -3.93
N MET A 127 14.64 -2.02 -3.23
CA MET A 127 13.81 -0.90 -3.66
C MET A 127 14.62 0.40 -3.75
N LEU A 128 15.46 0.69 -2.73
CA LEU A 128 16.30 1.89 -2.69
C LEU A 128 17.28 1.98 -3.87
N ASN A 129 17.77 0.82 -4.35
CA ASN A 129 18.67 0.74 -5.48
C ASN A 129 17.95 0.68 -6.85
N SER A 130 16.62 0.80 -6.87
CA SER A 130 15.81 0.79 -8.09
C SER A 130 15.54 2.22 -8.60
N GLN A 131 14.81 2.33 -9.70
CA GLN A 131 14.31 3.62 -10.20
C GLN A 131 13.05 4.11 -9.47
N PHE A 132 12.45 3.27 -8.62
CA PHE A 132 11.24 3.56 -7.89
C PHE A 132 11.56 4.32 -6.60
N GLY A 133 10.51 4.73 -5.89
CA GLY A 133 10.63 5.64 -4.78
C GLY A 133 11.25 5.05 -3.53
N GLY A 134 12.36 5.67 -3.08
CA GLY A 134 13.03 5.40 -1.80
C GLY A 134 13.26 3.93 -1.52
N ALA A 135 13.25 3.55 -0.25
CA ALA A 135 13.31 2.15 0.19
C ALA A 135 11.97 1.40 0.01
N GLY A 136 11.07 1.90 -0.84
CA GLY A 136 9.73 1.36 -1.03
C GLY A 136 8.79 1.63 0.15
N GLY A 137 7.63 0.96 0.12
CA GLY A 137 6.65 1.00 1.19
C GLY A 137 6.26 -0.39 1.69
N ILE A 138 5.64 -0.43 2.87
CA ILE A 138 5.11 -1.64 3.49
C ILE A 138 3.66 -1.37 3.89
N TYR A 139 2.73 -2.12 3.33
CA TYR A 139 1.40 -2.31 3.92
C TYR A 139 1.51 -3.31 5.07
N GLY A 140 0.87 -3.04 6.20
CA GLY A 140 0.76 -4.03 7.26
C GLY A 140 0.02 -3.54 8.49
N ASN A 141 -0.14 -4.45 9.44
CA ASN A 141 -0.92 -4.23 10.67
C ASN A 141 0.01 -3.90 11.85
N PRO A 142 0.14 -2.61 12.25
CA PRO A 142 0.93 -2.18 13.39
C PRO A 142 0.18 -2.23 14.73
N HIS A 143 -1.05 -2.73 14.79
CA HIS A 143 -1.79 -2.79 16.05
C HIS A 143 -1.04 -3.62 17.09
N LYS A 144 -1.12 -3.20 18.35
CA LYS A 144 -0.35 -3.80 19.46
C LYS A 144 -0.56 -5.30 19.63
N THR A 145 -1.72 -5.84 19.25
CA THR A 145 -2.00 -7.28 19.32
C THR A 145 -1.30 -8.08 18.22
N ASN A 146 -0.89 -7.42 17.14
CA ASN A 146 -0.11 -8.01 16.04
C ASN A 146 1.41 -7.75 16.19
N ALA A 147 1.85 -7.25 17.34
CA ALA A 147 3.22 -6.77 17.51
C ALA A 147 4.29 -7.84 17.23
N ALA A 148 4.03 -9.11 17.58
CA ALA A 148 4.98 -10.19 17.35
C ALA A 148 5.20 -10.49 15.85
N ASN A 149 4.15 -10.33 15.03
CA ASN A 149 4.20 -10.64 13.61
C ASN A 149 4.74 -9.48 12.79
N PHE A 150 4.38 -8.24 13.14
CA PHE A 150 4.74 -7.07 12.33
C PHE A 150 5.69 -6.11 13.05
N ASN A 151 5.28 -5.53 14.18
CA ASN A 151 6.06 -4.47 14.84
C ASN A 151 7.47 -4.89 15.24
N VAL A 152 7.62 -6.06 15.86
CA VAL A 152 8.93 -6.56 16.31
C VAL A 152 9.88 -6.79 15.13
N PRO A 153 9.53 -7.60 14.11
CA PRO A 153 10.44 -7.82 13.00
C PRO A 153 10.69 -6.55 12.17
N TYR A 154 9.66 -5.74 11.92
CA TYR A 154 9.82 -4.47 11.21
C TYR A 154 10.75 -3.52 11.96
N CYS A 155 10.55 -3.30 13.26
CA CYS A 155 11.37 -2.37 14.03
C CYS A 155 12.80 -2.88 14.25
N ASN A 156 13.02 -4.20 14.28
CA ASN A 156 14.37 -4.75 14.28
C ASN A 156 15.10 -4.43 12.97
N ALA A 157 14.43 -4.58 11.82
CA ALA A 157 14.97 -4.20 10.52
C ALA A 157 15.24 -2.69 10.46
N PHE A 158 14.21 -1.88 10.76
CA PHE A 158 14.28 -0.42 10.72
C PHE A 158 15.43 0.12 11.59
N ASN A 159 15.60 -0.37 12.82
CA ASN A 159 16.68 0.08 13.68
C ASN A 159 18.06 -0.45 13.28
N GLY A 160 18.10 -1.65 12.67
CA GLY A 160 19.34 -2.30 12.22
C GLY A 160 19.85 -1.79 10.87
N ASP A 161 18.97 -1.26 10.04
CA ASP A 161 19.25 -0.87 8.66
C ASP A 161 19.13 0.66 8.48
N PRO A 162 20.24 1.39 8.22
CA PRO A 162 20.19 2.82 7.96
C PRO A 162 19.43 3.17 6.67
N ASN A 163 19.33 2.27 5.70
CA ASN A 163 18.65 2.50 4.43
C ASN A 163 17.12 2.61 4.61
N MET A 164 16.56 1.86 5.57
CA MET A 164 15.15 1.99 5.94
C MET A 164 14.82 3.31 6.65
N ARG A 165 15.78 3.85 7.41
CA ARG A 165 15.62 5.02 8.31
C ARG A 165 15.89 6.37 7.69
N GLY A 166 16.20 6.44 6.39
CA GLY A 166 16.70 7.66 5.76
C GLY A 166 15.78 8.90 5.88
N THR A 167 16.06 9.96 5.13
CA THR A 167 15.15 11.12 5.10
C THR A 167 13.83 10.76 4.40
N ASP A 168 12.78 11.58 4.54
CA ASP A 168 11.46 11.35 3.92
C ASP A 168 11.50 10.92 2.44
N GLN A 169 12.49 11.36 1.67
CA GLN A 169 12.60 11.03 0.24
C GLN A 169 13.21 9.64 -0.05
N VAL A 170 13.81 8.98 0.94
CA VAL A 170 14.51 7.70 0.77
C VAL A 170 14.12 6.64 1.81
N ALA A 171 13.50 7.02 2.93
CA ALA A 171 13.05 6.09 3.96
C ALA A 171 11.98 5.12 3.45
N ALA A 172 11.84 4.01 4.17
CA ALA A 172 10.72 3.11 4.01
C ALA A 172 9.44 3.77 4.55
N TYR A 173 8.37 3.70 3.78
CA TYR A 173 7.06 4.20 4.17
C TYR A 173 6.16 3.10 4.74
N ILE A 174 5.30 3.46 5.69
CA ILE A 174 4.23 2.58 6.19
C ILE A 174 2.89 3.02 5.62
N PHE A 175 2.17 2.04 5.09
CA PHE A 175 0.74 2.04 4.86
C PHE A 175 0.10 1.18 5.97
N SER A 176 -0.49 1.83 6.97
CA SER A 176 -1.06 1.13 8.13
C SER A 176 -2.44 0.58 7.80
N SER A 177 -2.72 -0.66 8.19
CA SER A 177 -4.08 -1.24 8.15
C SER A 177 -4.90 -0.96 9.41
N GLU A 178 -4.41 -0.14 10.35
CA GLU A 178 -5.01 0.03 11.67
C GLU A 178 -4.92 1.47 12.18
N PRO A 179 -5.84 1.91 13.08
CA PRO A 179 -7.05 1.19 13.49
C PRO A 179 -8.15 1.23 12.42
N GLU A 180 -9.17 0.38 12.54
CA GLU A 180 -10.34 0.39 11.64
C GLU A 180 -11.62 0.92 12.33
N PRO A 181 -11.86 2.24 12.41
CA PRO A 181 -13.11 2.79 12.94
C PRO A 181 -14.35 2.46 12.10
N GLY A 182 -14.18 2.05 10.84
CA GLY A 182 -15.25 1.58 9.95
C GLY A 182 -15.58 2.53 8.79
N CYS A 183 -16.35 2.01 7.84
CA CYS A 183 -16.68 2.67 6.57
C CYS A 183 -17.49 3.97 6.77
N THR A 184 -17.23 4.96 5.92
CA THR A 184 -17.84 6.29 6.01
C THR A 184 -18.24 6.83 4.63
N THR A 185 -18.82 8.02 4.59
CA THR A 185 -18.71 8.84 3.37
C THR A 185 -17.39 9.58 3.41
N ALA A 186 -16.89 10.05 2.27
CA ALA A 186 -15.61 10.73 2.24
C ALA A 186 -15.58 12.03 3.07
N ALA A 187 -16.72 12.71 3.21
CA ALA A 187 -16.88 13.91 4.06
C ALA A 187 -16.87 13.59 5.56
N GLN A 188 -17.09 12.33 5.92
CA GLN A 188 -17.13 11.82 7.30
C GLN A 188 -15.89 10.99 7.65
N ALA A 189 -14.91 10.90 6.74
CA ALA A 189 -13.68 10.17 6.98
C ALA A 189 -13.00 10.68 8.26
N PRO A 190 -12.38 9.80 9.05
CA PRO A 190 -11.75 10.18 10.31
C PRO A 190 -10.58 11.15 10.09
N ALA A 191 -10.17 11.83 11.17
CA ALA A 191 -8.89 12.53 11.14
C ALA A 191 -7.74 11.51 11.01
N PHE A 192 -6.75 11.80 10.17
CA PHE A 192 -5.61 10.89 9.92
C PHE A 192 -4.88 10.57 11.24
N ALA A 193 -5.08 9.34 11.74
CA ALA A 193 -4.53 8.87 13.01
C ALA A 193 -4.28 7.34 12.98
N PRO A 194 -3.42 6.85 12.07
CA PRO A 194 -3.07 5.44 12.03
C PRO A 194 -2.31 5.00 13.28
N ASP A 195 -2.45 3.72 13.61
CA ASP A 195 -1.48 3.01 14.43
C ASP A 195 -0.12 3.00 13.72
N MET A 196 0.96 3.00 14.51
CA MET A 196 2.33 3.08 13.98
C MET A 196 3.22 2.07 14.69
N PRO A 197 4.20 1.47 13.98
CA PRO A 197 5.23 0.68 14.65
C PRO A 197 5.95 1.51 15.73
N PRO A 198 6.31 0.93 16.90
CA PRO A 198 6.92 1.67 18.02
C PRO A 198 8.25 2.36 17.70
N CYS A 199 8.93 1.94 16.64
CA CYS A 199 10.14 2.59 16.11
C CYS A 199 9.86 3.92 15.37
N ASN A 200 8.59 4.33 15.27
CA ASN A 200 8.14 5.58 14.69
C ASN A 200 8.65 5.84 13.25
N PRO A 201 8.41 4.91 12.30
CA PRO A 201 8.70 5.14 10.89
C PRO A 201 7.75 6.18 10.29
N ASN A 202 8.00 6.56 9.05
CA ASN A 202 7.10 7.44 8.29
C ASN A 202 5.83 6.69 7.87
N THR A 203 4.79 6.75 8.70
CA THR A 203 3.44 6.26 8.36
C THR A 203 2.67 7.33 7.58
N VAL A 204 2.41 7.03 6.31
CA VAL A 204 1.96 8.03 5.34
C VAL A 204 0.60 7.73 4.71
N ILE A 205 0.16 6.48 4.79
CA ILE A 205 -1.16 6.03 4.33
C ILE A 205 -1.78 5.20 5.45
N TRP A 206 -3.11 5.24 5.54
CA TRP A 206 -3.90 4.54 6.52
C TRP A 206 -5.17 3.98 5.88
N GLN A 207 -5.32 2.66 5.89
CA GLN A 207 -6.59 1.98 5.62
C GLN A 207 -7.37 1.98 6.92
N TYR A 208 -8.45 2.76 6.97
CA TYR A 208 -9.23 2.96 8.19
C TYR A 208 -10.54 2.16 8.19
N ALA A 209 -10.84 1.45 7.10
CA ALA A 209 -11.98 0.57 7.02
C ALA A 209 -11.80 -0.50 5.95
N GLU A 210 -12.10 -1.74 6.28
CA GLU A 210 -12.19 -2.83 5.31
C GLU A 210 -13.64 -3.16 4.93
N ASN A 211 -13.81 -3.84 3.79
CA ASN A 211 -15.03 -4.49 3.33
C ASN A 211 -16.23 -3.55 3.10
N CYS A 212 -15.96 -2.31 2.71
CA CYS A 212 -16.99 -1.30 2.49
C CYS A 212 -17.87 -1.61 1.27
N PHE A 213 -19.12 -1.15 1.36
CA PHE A 213 -20.13 -1.26 0.29
C PHE A 213 -20.37 -2.68 -0.24
N GLY A 214 -20.38 -3.65 0.68
CA GLY A 214 -20.55 -5.07 0.37
C GLY A 214 -19.27 -5.76 -0.07
N GLY A 215 -18.14 -5.41 0.56
CA GLY A 215 -16.83 -6.03 0.28
C GLY A 215 -16.22 -5.62 -1.05
N ARG A 216 -16.48 -4.39 -1.52
CA ARG A 216 -16.04 -3.93 -2.84
C ARG A 216 -14.73 -3.17 -2.81
N VAL A 217 -14.56 -2.38 -1.76
CA VAL A 217 -13.39 -1.54 -1.54
C VAL A 217 -13.11 -1.45 -0.05
N ASP A 218 -11.88 -1.07 0.26
CA ASP A 218 -11.44 -0.62 1.57
C ASP A 218 -11.22 0.91 1.49
N GLU A 219 -11.40 1.64 2.59
CA GLU A 219 -11.28 3.10 2.61
C GLU A 219 -9.97 3.56 3.24
N ASP A 220 -9.32 4.52 2.56
CA ASP A 220 -7.98 4.98 2.90
C ASP A 220 -7.91 6.49 3.08
N LEU A 221 -6.93 6.90 3.89
CA LEU A 221 -6.44 8.27 3.96
C LEU A 221 -4.95 8.29 3.68
N ALA A 222 -4.49 9.31 2.96
CA ALA A 222 -3.06 9.59 2.76
C ALA A 222 -2.73 11.01 3.20
N ASN A 223 -1.58 11.18 3.85
CA ASN A 223 -1.01 12.51 4.06
C ASN A 223 -0.31 13.01 2.78
N ASP A 224 0.24 14.23 2.81
CA ASP A 224 0.93 14.81 1.66
C ASP A 224 2.09 13.95 1.11
N ALA A 225 2.81 13.24 1.98
CA ALA A 225 3.92 12.38 1.56
C ALA A 225 3.42 11.09 0.88
N GLY A 226 2.39 10.46 1.44
CA GLY A 226 1.76 9.27 0.86
C GLY A 226 1.11 9.59 -0.48
N PHE A 227 0.38 10.69 -0.59
CA PHE A 227 -0.25 11.08 -1.86
C PHE A 227 0.79 11.37 -2.96
N ARG A 228 1.92 12.00 -2.59
CA ARG A 228 3.03 12.25 -3.53
C ARG A 228 3.74 10.97 -3.98
N SER A 229 3.66 9.88 -3.21
CA SER A 229 4.32 8.62 -3.54
C SER A 229 3.58 7.81 -4.61
N MET A 230 2.35 8.20 -4.97
CA MET A 230 1.46 7.48 -5.88
C MET A 230 1.66 7.89 -7.35
N TRP A 231 1.26 7.01 -8.28
CA TRP A 231 1.33 7.21 -9.73
C TRP A 231 0.21 8.11 -10.26
#